data_AF-A0A2G6LGU5-F1
#
_entry.id   AF-A0A2G6LGU5-F1
#
_cell.length_a   1.000
_cell.length_b   1.000
_cell.length_c   1.000
_cell.angle_alpha   90.00
_cell.angle_beta   90.00
_cell.angle_gamma   90.00
#
_symmetry.space_group_name_H-M   'P 1'
#
loop_
_entity.id
_entity.type
_entity.pdbx_description
1 polymer ?
#
loop_
_entity_poly.entity_id
_entity_poly.type
_entity_poly.pdbx_seq_one_letter_code
_entity_poly.pdbx_strand_id
1 'polypeptide(L)'
;MKLSELQSYIKEFDHAPELPEHYFLKLVEEIGELSESIRNGSIGQASLDNLKGSIAEELYDVNLEQTHELKEILNKVKYNR
;
A
#
# COMPACT_ATOMS: atom_id res chain seq x y z
N MET A 1 7.81 -5.38 11.43
CA MET A 1 6.41 -5.02 11.66
C MET A 1 5.56 -6.09 11.00
N LYS A 2 4.66 -6.76 11.74
CA LYS A 2 3.66 -7.59 11.07
C LYS A 2 2.62 -6.68 10.44
N LEU A 3 2.02 -7.16 9.38
CA LEU A 3 1.10 -6.33 8.62
C LEU A 3 -0.20 -6.08 9.42
N SER A 4 -0.67 -7.07 10.18
CA SER A 4 -1.79 -6.90 11.14
C SER A 4 -1.52 -5.89 12.26
N GLU A 5 -0.26 -5.76 12.69
CA GLU A 5 0.15 -4.73 13.65
C GLU A 5 0.05 -3.34 13.01
N LEU A 6 0.45 -3.21 11.74
CA LEU A 6 0.31 -1.96 10.98
C LEU A 6 -1.15 -1.58 10.75
N GLN A 7 -2.00 -2.52 10.34
CA GLN A 7 -3.43 -2.25 10.14
C GLN A 7 -4.12 -1.84 11.44
N SER A 8 -3.78 -2.51 12.55
CA SER A 8 -4.31 -2.15 13.87
C SER A 8 -3.86 -0.76 14.29
N TYR A 9 -2.58 -0.44 14.08
CA TYR A 9 -2.03 0.88 14.36
C TYR A 9 -2.72 1.97 13.53
N ILE A 10 -2.87 1.81 12.21
CA ILE A 10 -3.59 2.75 11.34
C ILE A 10 -5.02 2.99 11.85
N LYS A 11 -5.71 1.91 12.22
CA LYS A 11 -7.09 1.98 12.70
C LYS A 11 -7.23 2.79 14.00
N GLU A 12 -6.19 2.92 14.81
CA GLU A 12 -6.23 3.72 16.06
C GLU A 12 -6.35 5.22 15.79
N PHE A 13 -5.86 5.71 14.65
CA PHE A 13 -5.86 7.15 14.34
C PHE A 13 -6.61 7.52 13.05
N ASP A 14 -6.86 6.57 12.15
CA ASP A 14 -7.60 6.77 10.91
C ASP A 14 -8.60 5.63 10.67
N HIS A 15 -9.78 5.76 11.30
CA HIS A 15 -10.88 4.82 11.12
C HIS A 15 -12.25 5.51 11.15
N ALA A 16 -12.78 5.80 9.98
CA ALA A 16 -14.11 6.37 9.74
C ALA A 16 -14.97 5.39 8.91
N PRO A 17 -15.59 4.37 9.52
CA PRO A 17 -16.35 3.34 8.79
C PRO A 17 -17.53 3.91 7.97
N GLU A 18 -17.98 5.13 8.27
CA GLU A 18 -19.00 5.88 7.55
C GLU A 18 -18.49 6.55 6.26
N LEU A 19 -17.18 6.55 6.00
CA LEU A 19 -16.54 7.18 4.83
C LEU A 19 -15.81 6.17 3.91
N PRO A 20 -16.44 5.06 3.46
CA PRO A 20 -15.76 4.08 2.62
C PRO A 20 -15.28 4.66 1.28
N GLU A 21 -16.02 5.62 0.70
CA GLU A 21 -15.63 6.30 -0.54
C GLU A 21 -14.38 7.16 -0.37
N HIS A 22 -14.17 7.75 0.81
CA HIS A 22 -12.99 8.58 1.10
C HIS A 22 -11.70 7.76 0.99
N TYR A 23 -11.67 6.59 1.63
CA TYR A 23 -10.52 5.67 1.57
C TYR A 23 -10.27 5.16 0.15
N PHE A 24 -11.33 4.92 -0.62
CA PHE A 24 -11.18 4.50 -2.02
C PHE A 24 -10.60 5.61 -2.90
N LEU A 25 -11.04 6.86 -2.73
CA LEU A 25 -10.49 8.00 -3.46
C LEU A 25 -9.01 8.22 -3.11
N LYS A 26 -8.66 8.18 -1.81
CA LYS A 26 -7.27 8.23 -1.35
C LYS A 26 -6.43 7.12 -2.00
N LEU A 27 -6.91 5.87 -2.02
CA LEU A 27 -6.21 4.77 -2.70
C LEU A 27 -5.94 5.08 -4.19
N VAL A 28 -6.89 5.67 -4.91
CA VAL A 28 -6.72 6.03 -6.33
C VAL A 28 -5.71 7.17 -6.50
N GLU A 29 -5.66 8.13 -5.57
CA GLU A 29 -4.65 9.19 -5.55
C GLU A 29 -3.24 8.61 -5.40
N GLU A 30 -3.01 7.75 -4.40
CA GLU A 30 -1.69 7.14 -4.15
C GLU A 30 -1.24 6.24 -5.33
N ILE A 31 -2.18 5.57 -6.01
CA ILE A 31 -1.86 4.83 -7.24
C ILE A 31 -1.38 5.77 -8.36
N GLY A 32 -1.93 6.99 -8.44
CA GLY A 32 -1.49 8.02 -9.37
C GLY A 32 -0.07 8.51 -9.06
N GLU A 33 0.22 8.79 -7.79
CA GLU A 33 1.55 9.22 -7.31
C GLU A 33 2.60 8.10 -7.50
N LEU A 34 2.23 6.85 -7.20
CA LEU A 34 3.04 5.67 -7.54
C LEU A 34 3.34 5.60 -9.05
N SER A 35 2.33 5.83 -9.90
CA SER A 35 2.55 5.82 -11.35
C SER A 35 3.51 6.92 -11.79
N GLU A 36 3.48 8.09 -11.15
CA GLU A 36 4.41 9.17 -11.40
C GLU A 36 5.84 8.83 -10.93
N SER A 37 6.01 8.32 -9.72
CA SER A 37 7.33 7.98 -9.18
C SER A 37 8.02 6.87 -9.99
N ILE A 38 7.24 5.88 -10.48
CA ILE A 38 7.71 4.87 -11.43
C ILE A 38 8.14 5.53 -12.75
N ARG A 39 7.30 6.42 -13.32
CA ARG A 39 7.60 7.13 -14.56
C ARG A 39 8.88 7.96 -14.46
N ASN A 40 9.13 8.58 -13.30
CA ASN A 40 10.29 9.41 -13.04
C ASN A 40 11.56 8.60 -12.72
N GLY A 41 11.45 7.28 -12.56
CA GLY A 41 12.60 6.40 -12.30
C GLY A 41 13.15 6.54 -10.89
N SER A 42 12.33 6.91 -9.91
CA SER A 42 12.72 7.07 -8.50
C SER A 42 12.90 5.72 -7.77
N ILE A 43 13.69 4.83 -8.38
CA ILE A 43 13.93 3.45 -7.93
C ILE A 43 14.96 3.33 -6.80
N GLY A 44 14.83 2.28 -5.99
CA GLY A 44 15.77 1.93 -4.93
C GLY A 44 15.31 2.34 -3.53
N GLN A 45 16.18 2.10 -2.54
CA GLN A 45 15.92 2.51 -1.17
C GLN A 45 16.20 4.00 -1.01
N ALA A 46 15.17 4.79 -0.74
CA ALA A 46 15.31 6.20 -0.46
C ALA A 46 15.97 6.42 0.91
N SER A 47 16.86 7.43 0.99
CA SER A 47 17.24 8.05 2.25
C SER A 47 16.09 8.94 2.76
N LEU A 48 16.15 9.34 4.03
CA LEU A 48 15.11 10.19 4.63
C LEU A 48 14.85 11.47 3.82
N ASP A 49 15.93 12.08 3.29
CA ASP A 49 15.87 13.33 2.53
C ASP A 49 15.19 13.18 1.15
N ASN A 50 15.15 11.95 0.62
CA ASN A 50 14.63 11.62 -0.71
C ASN A 50 13.42 10.68 -0.63
N LEU A 51 12.86 10.47 0.56
CA LEU A 51 11.72 9.56 0.75
C LEU A 51 10.47 10.10 0.04
N LYS A 52 10.29 11.42 0.08
CA LYS A 52 9.14 12.10 -0.51
C LYS A 52 9.10 11.95 -2.05
N GLY A 53 8.01 11.42 -2.60
CA GLY A 53 7.84 11.15 -4.02
C GLY A 53 8.70 9.99 -4.55
N SER A 54 9.21 9.14 -3.65
CA SER A 54 9.96 7.95 -4.02
C SER A 54 9.04 6.75 -4.15
N ILE A 55 9.41 5.78 -5.00
CA ILE A 55 8.63 4.54 -5.16
C ILE A 55 8.45 3.80 -3.81
N ALA A 56 9.38 3.97 -2.87
CA ALA A 56 9.30 3.34 -1.56
C ALA A 56 8.19 3.92 -0.66
N GLU A 57 7.93 5.22 -0.77
CA GLU A 57 6.81 5.89 -0.07
C GLU A 57 5.49 5.48 -0.71
N GLU A 58 5.36 5.66 -2.02
CA GLU A 58 4.09 5.41 -2.72
C GLU A 58 3.62 3.95 -2.63
N LEU A 59 4.56 2.98 -2.58
CA LEU A 59 4.22 1.58 -2.34
C LEU A 59 3.74 1.30 -0.92
N TYR A 60 4.23 2.07 0.07
CA TYR A 60 3.80 1.94 1.45
C TYR A 60 2.37 2.45 1.63
N ASP A 61 1.98 3.51 0.92
CA ASP A 61 0.67 4.16 1.07
C ASP A 61 -0.49 3.35 0.46
N VAL A 62 -0.21 2.39 -0.44
CA VAL A 62 -1.21 1.56 -1.15
C VAL A 62 -1.61 0.25 -0.39
N ASN A 63 -1.17 0.03 0.85
CA ASN A 63 -1.11 -1.30 1.48
C ASN A 63 -2.45 -2.06 1.69
N LEU A 64 -2.51 -3.36 1.31
CA LEU A 64 -3.72 -4.21 1.31
C LEU A 64 -3.47 -5.66 1.83
N GLU A 65 -3.33 -5.85 3.15
CA GLU A 65 -3.03 -7.15 3.79
C GLU A 65 -3.98 -8.30 3.47
N GLN A 66 -5.29 -8.10 3.67
CA GLN A 66 -6.27 -9.16 3.47
C GLN A 66 -6.29 -9.63 2.02
N THR A 67 -6.01 -8.72 1.08
CA THR A 67 -5.87 -9.06 -0.34
C THR A 67 -4.63 -9.92 -0.59
N HIS A 68 -3.51 -9.67 0.10
CA HIS A 68 -2.29 -10.46 -0.03
C HIS A 68 -2.48 -11.91 0.44
N GLU A 69 -3.09 -12.13 1.61
CA GLU A 69 -3.31 -13.49 2.13
C GLU A 69 -4.25 -14.32 1.24
N LEU A 70 -5.36 -13.72 0.78
CA LEU A 70 -6.31 -14.40 -0.11
C LEU A 70 -5.69 -14.71 -1.48
N LYS A 71 -4.85 -13.82 -2.00
CA LYS A 71 -4.12 -14.04 -3.26
C LYS A 71 -3.07 -15.15 -3.13
N GLU A 72 -2.36 -15.23 -2.01
CA GLU A 72 -1.41 -16.32 -1.76
C GLU A 72 -2.10 -17.69 -1.69
N ILE A 73 -3.24 -17.78 -1.03
CA ILE A 73 -4.06 -19.01 -1.01
C ILE A 73 -4.49 -19.39 -2.43
N LEU A 74 -5.04 -18.43 -3.19
CA LEU A 74 -5.45 -18.64 -4.57
C LEU A 74 -4.28 -19.08 -5.47
N ASN A 75 -3.10 -18.48 -5.30
CA ASN A 75 -1.91 -18.82 -6.06
C ASN A 75 -1.43 -20.25 -5.78
N LYS A 76 -1.41 -20.68 -4.51
CA LYS A 76 -1.04 -22.05 -4.14
C LYS A 76 -2.00 -23.08 -4.73
N VAL A 77 -3.30 -22.79 -4.65
CA VAL A 77 -4.36 -23.63 -5.26
C VAL A 77 -4.22 -23.70 -6.78
N LYS A 78 -3.90 -22.58 -7.44
CA LYS A 78 -3.86 -22.49 -8.91
C LYS A 78 -2.56 -23.05 -9.52
N TYR A 79 -1.43 -22.84 -8.85
CA TYR A 79 -0.11 -23.18 -9.39
C TYR A 79 0.54 -24.41 -8.72
N ASN A 80 -0.17 -25.08 -7.81
CA ASN A 80 0.26 -26.30 -7.12
C ASN A 80 1.67 -26.17 -6.50
N ARG A 81 1.90 -25.05 -5.82
CA ARG A 81 3.09 -24.77 -5.00
C ARG A 81 2.74 -24.80 -3.53
#